data_AF-A0A8F8FFQ6-F1
#
_entry.id   AF-A0A8F8FFQ6-F1
#
_cell.length_a   1.000
_cell.length_b   1.000
_cell.length_c   1.000
_cell.angle_alpha   90.00
_cell.angle_beta   90.00
_cell.angle_gamma   90.00
#
_symmetry.space_group_name_H-M   'P 1'
#
loop_
_entity.id
_entity.type
_entity.pdbx_description
1 polymer ?
#
loop_
_entity_poly.entity_id
_entity_poly.type
_entity_poly.pdbx_seq_one_letter_code
_entity_poly.pdbx_strand_id
1 'polypeptide(L)'
;MSLGFLMILNSIILSTSSVPHILVMVLLLQSMCLSVLSYFLSEQVWFSYMIFLIMVGGLLVMFIYLSSLMSNKKVELSSILNLKFIFILPFLFLFNLTSVHEISFLKNNFIVEDVINLMCFLNMKIYLFLVIYLLISLFVIVSVMKKSNAPLRLLTFFVLGSDKAWQLNIIS
;
A
#
# COMPACT_ATOMS: atom_id res chain seq x y z
N MET A 1 13.43 16.28 -11.56
CA MET A 1 12.51 17.23 -10.88
C MET A 1 11.04 16.95 -11.16
N SER A 2 10.63 16.65 -12.40
CA SER A 2 9.22 16.33 -12.75
C SER A 2 8.61 15.18 -11.93
N LEU A 3 9.37 14.10 -11.71
CA LEU A 3 8.93 12.95 -10.90
C LEU A 3 8.71 13.28 -9.42
N GLY A 4 9.56 14.12 -8.82
CA GLY A 4 9.39 14.58 -7.44
C GLY A 4 8.14 15.45 -7.27
N PHE A 5 7.79 16.24 -8.29
CA PHE A 5 6.55 17.02 -8.28
C PHE A 5 5.30 16.12 -8.36
N LEU A 6 5.31 15.10 -9.21
CA LEU A 6 4.24 14.10 -9.27
C LEU A 6 4.01 13.41 -7.91
N MET A 7 5.06 13.21 -7.12
CA MET A 7 4.93 12.65 -5.77
C MET A 7 4.22 13.57 -4.80
N ILE A 8 4.57 14.85 -4.82
CA ILE A 8 3.94 15.84 -3.96
C ILE A 8 2.45 15.90 -4.29
N LEU A 9 2.08 15.91 -5.58
CA LEU A 9 0.68 15.87 -5.98
C LEU A 9 -0.05 14.60 -5.50
N ASN A 10 0.53 13.42 -5.71
CA ASN A 10 -0.05 12.17 -5.24
C ASN A 10 -0.25 12.17 -3.71
N SER A 11 0.68 12.74 -2.95
CA SER A 11 0.56 12.86 -1.50
C SER A 11 -0.59 13.78 -1.06
N ILE A 12 -0.85 14.87 -1.80
CA ILE A 12 -1.98 15.78 -1.55
C ILE A 12 -3.31 15.13 -1.93
N ILE A 13 -3.33 14.33 -3.00
CA ILE A 13 -4.51 13.53 -3.36
C ILE A 13 -4.84 12.53 -2.26
N LEU A 14 -3.80 11.86 -1.72
CA LEU A 14 -3.96 10.86 -0.67
C LEU A 14 -4.63 11.45 0.57
N SER A 15 -4.15 12.62 1.04
CA SER A 15 -4.68 13.26 2.25
C SER A 15 -6.11 13.79 2.10
N THR A 16 -6.54 14.07 0.87
CA THR A 16 -7.87 14.63 0.58
C THR A 16 -8.92 13.57 0.24
N SER A 17 -8.50 12.35 -0.12
CA SER A 17 -9.40 11.26 -0.47
C SER A 17 -9.94 10.51 0.76
N SER A 18 -11.27 10.48 0.93
CA SER A 18 -11.95 9.72 1.98
C SER A 18 -12.40 8.32 1.52
N VAL A 19 -12.49 8.10 0.21
CA VAL A 19 -12.91 6.82 -0.37
C VAL A 19 -11.71 5.86 -0.41
N PRO A 20 -11.76 4.72 0.28
CA PRO A 20 -10.59 3.86 0.43
C PRO A 20 -10.20 3.14 -0.86
N HIS A 21 -11.11 2.92 -1.81
CA HIS A 21 -10.73 2.46 -3.14
C HIS A 21 -9.83 3.47 -3.86
N ILE A 22 -10.17 4.77 -3.79
CA ILE A 22 -9.36 5.84 -4.40
C ILE A 22 -8.02 5.93 -3.68
N LEU A 23 -8.02 5.80 -2.35
CA LEU A 23 -6.82 5.74 -1.54
C LEU A 23 -5.84 4.63 -2.00
N VAL A 24 -6.33 3.41 -2.20
CA VAL A 24 -5.50 2.28 -2.67
C VAL A 24 -4.93 2.54 -4.07
N MET A 25 -5.74 3.09 -4.98
CA MET A 25 -5.28 3.41 -6.34
C MET A 25 -4.20 4.51 -6.36
N VAL A 26 -4.35 5.54 -5.51
CA VAL A 26 -3.36 6.62 -5.38
C VAL A 26 -2.06 6.10 -4.75
N LEU A 27 -2.15 5.22 -3.76
CA LEU A 27 -0.98 4.58 -3.15
C LEU A 27 -0.21 3.70 -4.14
N LEU A 28 -0.90 2.98 -5.03
CA LEU A 28 -0.25 2.21 -6.09
C LEU A 28 0.56 3.11 -7.03
N LEU A 29 -0.04 4.21 -7.50
CA LEU A 29 0.66 5.18 -8.36
C LEU A 29 1.85 5.83 -7.64
N GLN A 30 1.70 6.17 -6.35
CA GLN A 30 2.79 6.72 -5.56
C GLN A 30 3.93 5.70 -5.40
N SER A 31 3.63 4.41 -5.16
CA SER A 31 4.65 3.37 -5.03
C SER A 31 5.43 3.13 -6.33
N MET A 32 4.77 3.21 -7.49
CA MET A 32 5.42 3.14 -8.80
C MET A 32 6.42 4.28 -8.99
N CYS A 33 5.99 5.52 -8.75
CA CYS A 33 6.88 6.69 -8.84
C CYS A 33 8.06 6.58 -7.86
N LEU A 34 7.87 5.96 -6.68
CA LEU A 34 8.89 5.84 -5.63
C LEU A 34 9.99 4.90 -6.10
N SER A 35 9.62 3.77 -6.70
CA SER A 35 10.56 2.81 -7.26
C SER A 35 11.43 3.43 -8.36
N VAL A 36 10.82 4.19 -9.27
CA VAL A 36 11.56 4.88 -10.35
C VAL A 36 12.50 5.95 -9.80
N LEU A 37 12.08 6.73 -8.80
CA LEU A 37 12.96 7.71 -8.14
C LEU A 37 14.13 7.03 -7.42
N SER A 38 13.89 5.91 -6.73
CA SER A 38 14.96 5.17 -6.03
C SER A 38 15.98 4.57 -7.00
N TYR A 39 15.56 4.21 -8.22
CA TYR A 39 16.46 3.77 -9.28
C TYR A 39 17.41 4.89 -9.71
N PHE A 40 16.89 6.10 -9.96
CA PHE A 40 17.73 7.25 -10.30
C PHE A 40 18.69 7.68 -9.16
N LEU A 41 18.35 7.43 -7.90
CA LEU A 41 19.18 7.81 -6.76
C LEU A 41 20.29 6.82 -6.44
N SER A 42 20.01 5.52 -6.59
CA SER A 42 20.94 4.47 -6.16
C SER A 42 21.72 3.83 -7.30
N GLU A 43 21.35 4.09 -8.57
CA GLU A 43 21.96 3.48 -9.77
C GLU A 43 22.01 1.93 -9.72
N GLN A 44 21.28 1.32 -8.78
CA GLN A 44 21.27 -0.12 -8.52
C GLN A 44 19.85 -0.64 -8.66
N VAL A 45 19.60 -1.39 -9.73
CA VAL A 45 18.27 -1.93 -10.09
C VAL A 45 17.72 -2.84 -8.98
N TRP A 46 18.57 -3.58 -8.29
CA TRP A 46 18.16 -4.55 -7.27
C TRP A 46 17.44 -3.90 -6.08
N PHE A 47 17.93 -2.75 -5.60
CA PHE A 47 17.32 -2.07 -4.46
C PHE A 47 15.95 -1.46 -4.82
N SER A 48 15.84 -0.83 -5.99
CA SER A 48 14.58 -0.30 -6.52
C SER A 48 13.52 -1.42 -6.71
N TYR A 49 13.94 -2.58 -7.19
CA TYR A 49 13.07 -3.76 -7.34
C TYR A 49 12.51 -4.27 -6.01
N MET A 50 13.35 -4.35 -4.96
CA MET A 50 12.90 -4.83 -3.65
C MET A 50 11.87 -3.88 -3.02
N ILE A 51 12.06 -2.56 -3.14
CA ILE A 51 11.07 -1.57 -2.68
C ILE A 51 9.75 -1.73 -3.44
N PHE A 52 9.82 -1.95 -4.75
CA PHE A 52 8.62 -2.13 -5.57
C PHE A 52 7.81 -3.36 -5.13
N LEU A 53 8.45 -4.52 -4.96
CA LEU A 53 7.77 -5.75 -4.57
C LEU A 53 7.11 -5.67 -3.20
N ILE A 54 7.81 -5.13 -2.19
CA ILE A 54 7.31 -5.05 -0.82
C ILE A 54 6.07 -4.15 -0.75
N MET A 55 6.09 -3.03 -1.47
CA MET A 55 4.97 -2.09 -1.50
C MET A 55 3.74 -2.67 -2.21
N VAL A 56 3.91 -3.31 -3.38
CA VAL A 56 2.80 -3.95 -4.10
C VAL A 56 2.22 -5.11 -3.30
N GLY A 57 3.07 -5.95 -2.69
CA GLY A 57 2.64 -7.08 -1.86
C GLY A 57 1.78 -6.65 -0.67
N GLY A 58 2.19 -5.60 0.04
CA GLY A 58 1.42 -5.04 1.16
C GLY A 58 0.07 -4.44 0.74
N LEU A 59 0.04 -3.74 -0.40
CA LEU A 59 -1.18 -3.12 -0.92
C LEU A 59 -2.21 -4.15 -1.42
N LEU A 60 -1.77 -5.30 -1.96
CA LEU A 60 -2.69 -6.36 -2.39
C LEU A 60 -3.47 -6.96 -1.21
N VAL A 61 -2.82 -7.20 -0.07
CA VAL A 61 -3.50 -7.71 1.13
C VAL A 61 -4.52 -6.70 1.65
N MET A 62 -4.17 -5.41 1.69
CA MET A 62 -5.09 -4.34 2.07
C MET A 62 -6.27 -4.21 1.10
N PHE A 63 -6.05 -4.42 -0.20
CA PHE A 63 -7.13 -4.39 -1.20
C PHE A 63 -8.16 -5.50 -0.99
N ILE A 64 -7.71 -6.73 -0.70
CA ILE A 64 -8.61 -7.86 -0.42
C ILE A 64 -9.45 -7.57 0.84
N TYR A 65 -8.83 -7.01 1.88
CA TYR A 65 -9.56 -6.60 3.09
C TYR A 65 -10.62 -5.53 2.78
N LEU A 66 -10.23 -4.43 2.12
CA LEU A 66 -11.14 -3.31 1.87
C LEU A 66 -12.26 -3.63 0.88
N SER A 67 -11.99 -4.46 -0.13
CA SER A 67 -13.04 -4.93 -1.06
C SER A 67 -14.08 -5.80 -0.35
N SER A 68 -13.70 -6.57 0.67
CA SER A 68 -14.62 -7.39 1.46
C SER A 68 -15.50 -6.60 2.45
N LEU A 69 -15.07 -5.40 2.87
CA LEU A 69 -15.83 -4.56 3.79
C LEU A 69 -16.83 -3.61 3.11
N MET A 70 -16.75 -3.44 1.79
CA MET A 70 -17.47 -2.37 1.12
C MET A 70 -18.92 -2.74 0.77
N SER A 71 -19.85 -2.14 1.51
CA SER A 71 -21.18 -1.81 0.98
C SER A 71 -21.01 -0.79 -0.16
N ASN A 72 -21.58 -1.03 -1.34
CA ASN A 72 -21.53 -0.20 -2.56
C ASN A 72 -22.03 1.25 -2.38
N LYS A 73 -21.35 2.08 -1.58
CA LYS A 73 -21.62 3.52 -1.51
C LYS A 73 -21.00 4.18 -2.74
N LYS A 74 -21.86 4.77 -3.57
CA LYS A 74 -21.46 5.48 -4.79
C LYS A 74 -20.49 6.61 -4.41
N VAL A 75 -19.43 6.78 -5.20
CA VAL A 75 -18.48 7.88 -5.05
C VAL A 75 -19.23 9.21 -5.20
N GLU A 76 -19.21 10.04 -4.18
CA GLU A 76 -19.85 11.36 -4.23
C GLU A 76 -19.12 12.27 -5.22
N LEU A 77 -19.86 12.83 -6.18
CA LEU A 77 -19.34 13.63 -7.29
C LEU A 77 -18.55 14.88 -6.86
N SER A 78 -18.81 15.38 -5.64
CA SER A 78 -18.09 16.51 -5.03
C SER A 78 -16.60 16.22 -4.84
N SER A 79 -16.24 14.98 -4.50
CA SER A 79 -14.84 14.56 -4.35
C SER A 79 -14.05 14.61 -5.67
N ILE A 80 -14.72 14.40 -6.80
CA ILE A 80 -14.12 14.41 -8.14
C ILE A 80 -13.77 15.84 -8.59
N LEU A 81 -14.51 16.86 -8.14
CA LEU A 81 -14.23 18.26 -8.49
C LEU A 81 -12.95 18.78 -7.80
N ASN A 82 -12.70 18.37 -6.55
CA ASN A 82 -11.46 18.73 -5.84
C ASN A 82 -10.21 18.10 -6.49
N LEU A 83 -10.36 16.91 -7.07
CA LEU A 83 -9.27 16.24 -7.79
C LEU A 83 -8.89 16.98 -9.08
N LYS A 84 -9.85 17.58 -9.79
CA LYS A 84 -9.58 18.30 -11.06
C LYS A 84 -8.62 19.49 -10.89
N PHE A 85 -8.71 20.23 -9.78
CA PHE A 85 -7.81 21.35 -9.50
C PHE A 85 -6.37 20.91 -9.24
N ILE A 86 -6.19 19.73 -8.65
CA ILE A 86 -4.87 19.15 -8.37
C ILE A 86 -4.13 18.76 -9.67
N PHE A 87 -4.85 18.32 -10.70
CA PHE A 87 -4.26 17.87 -11.97
C PHE A 87 -3.77 19.01 -12.88
N ILE A 88 -4.15 20.26 -12.60
CA ILE A 88 -3.73 21.45 -13.38
C ILE A 88 -2.36 22.00 -12.94
N LEU A 89 -2.02 21.86 -11.65
CA LEU A 89 -0.72 22.27 -11.10
C LEU A 89 0.52 21.74 -11.85
N PRO A 90 0.59 20.44 -12.28
CA PRO A 90 1.76 19.93 -12.98
C PRO A 90 1.96 20.53 -14.36
N PHE A 91 0.88 20.93 -15.05
CA PHE A 91 1.00 21.51 -16.38
C PHE A 91 1.66 22.88 -16.35
N LEU A 92 1.44 23.65 -15.28
CA LEU A 92 2.07 24.95 -15.07
C LEU A 92 3.57 24.83 -14.77
N PHE A 93 3.99 23.76 -14.08
CA PHE A 93 5.39 23.57 -13.72
C PHE A 93 6.22 22.94 -14.84
N LEU A 94 5.61 22.11 -15.69
CA LEU A 94 6.25 21.57 -16.90
C LEU A 94 6.69 22.68 -17.87
N PHE A 95 5.98 23.80 -17.90
CA PHE A 95 6.31 24.95 -18.75
C PHE A 95 7.62 25.65 -18.36
N ASN A 96 8.07 25.48 -17.11
CA ASN A 96 9.32 26.07 -16.59
C ASN A 96 10.55 25.15 -16.72
N LEU A 97 10.42 23.95 -17.30
CA LEU A 97 11.51 22.97 -17.42
C LEU A 97 12.47 23.20 -18.60
N THR A 98 12.29 24.26 -19.40
CA THR A 98 13.21 24.58 -20.50
C THR A 98 14.58 25.07 -20.03
N SER A 99 14.74 25.36 -18.74
CA SER A 99 16.03 25.64 -18.13
C SER A 99 16.18 24.82 -16.85
N VAL A 100 17.14 23.91 -16.82
CA VAL A 100 18.06 23.65 -15.70
C VAL A 100 18.86 22.39 -16.01
N HIS A 101 20.12 22.68 -16.29
CA HIS A 101 21.37 21.93 -16.19
C HIS A 101 21.38 20.49 -15.67
N GLU A 102 22.22 19.73 -16.38
CA GLU A 102 22.95 18.53 -15.99
C GLU A 102 23.17 18.40 -14.48
N ILE A 103 22.41 17.50 -13.88
CA ILE A 103 22.71 17.02 -12.54
C ILE A 103 23.73 15.90 -12.72
N SER A 104 25.00 16.27 -12.72
CA SER A 104 26.12 15.35 -12.56
C SER A 104 26.12 14.82 -11.13
N PHE A 105 25.30 13.80 -10.87
CA PHE A 105 25.42 13.03 -9.63
C PHE A 105 26.72 12.23 -9.70
N LEU A 106 27.68 12.69 -8.90
CA LEU A 106 28.87 12.00 -8.42
C LEU A 106 28.75 10.49 -8.56
N LYS A 107 29.43 9.97 -9.59
CA LYS A 107 29.71 8.56 -9.81
C LYS A 107 30.69 8.07 -8.75
N ASN A 108 30.23 8.00 -7.50
CA ASN A 108 30.99 7.45 -6.38
C ASN A 108 30.80 5.93 -6.36
N ASN A 109 31.62 5.26 -7.17
CA ASN A 109 31.82 3.80 -7.11
C ASN A 109 32.32 3.32 -5.73
N PHE A 110 32.69 4.22 -4.81
CA PHE A 110 33.12 3.91 -3.44
C PHE A 110 32.03 3.30 -2.54
N ILE A 111 30.75 3.49 -2.85
CA ILE A 111 29.66 3.05 -1.96
C ILE A 111 29.41 1.53 -2.06
N VAL A 112 29.70 0.93 -3.21
CA VAL A 112 29.34 -0.49 -3.45
C VAL A 112 30.25 -1.44 -2.67
N GLU A 113 31.55 -1.15 -2.57
CA GLU A 113 32.50 -2.01 -1.84
C GLU A 113 32.34 -1.89 -0.32
N ASP A 114 32.05 -0.70 0.20
CA ASP A 114 31.87 -0.47 1.64
C ASP A 114 30.56 -1.10 2.16
N VAL A 115 29.49 -1.09 1.37
CA VAL A 115 28.22 -1.76 1.76
C VAL A 115 28.40 -3.27 1.87
N ILE A 116 29.14 -3.90 0.94
CA ILE A 116 29.38 -5.35 0.95
C ILE A 116 30.26 -5.75 2.15
N ASN A 117 31.27 -4.96 2.49
CA ASN A 117 32.12 -5.20 3.67
C ASN A 117 31.39 -4.96 4.99
N LEU A 118 30.55 -3.92 5.08
CA LEU A 118 29.70 -3.67 6.26
C LEU A 118 28.68 -4.80 6.47
N MET A 119 28.16 -5.35 5.36
CA MET A 119 27.19 -6.44 5.36
C MET A 119 27.77 -7.80 5.80
N CYS A 120 29.08 -7.95 5.92
CA CYS A 120 29.68 -9.25 6.25
C CYS A 120 29.91 -9.42 7.77
N PHE A 121 30.30 -8.36 8.50
CA PHE A 121 30.73 -8.48 9.91
C PHE A 121 29.73 -7.92 10.94
N LEU A 122 29.02 -6.82 10.63
CA LEU A 122 28.03 -6.21 11.55
C LEU A 122 26.63 -6.84 11.47
N ASN A 123 26.42 -7.69 10.47
CA ASN A 123 25.10 -8.12 10.05
C ASN A 123 24.51 -9.30 10.82
N MET A 124 25.31 -10.19 11.41
CA MET A 124 24.77 -11.42 12.02
C MET A 124 23.81 -11.13 13.18
N LYS A 125 24.09 -10.12 13.99
CA LYS A 125 23.20 -9.69 15.08
C LYS A 125 21.92 -9.06 14.55
N ILE A 126 22.01 -8.26 13.49
CA ILE A 126 20.86 -7.60 12.85
C ILE A 126 19.97 -8.64 12.17
N TYR A 127 20.55 -9.63 11.47
CA TYR A 127 19.82 -10.74 10.88
C TYR A 127 19.10 -11.57 11.95
N LEU A 128 19.80 -11.91 13.04
CA LEU A 128 19.20 -12.66 14.14
C LEU A 128 18.05 -11.89 14.79
N PHE A 129 18.19 -10.57 14.96
CA PHE A 129 17.11 -9.70 15.43
C PHE A 129 15.91 -9.68 14.47
N LEU A 130 16.14 -9.55 13.16
CA LEU A 130 15.07 -9.57 12.14
C LEU A 130 14.29 -10.88 12.12
N VAL A 131 14.98 -12.02 12.24
CA VAL A 131 14.32 -13.34 12.31
C VAL A 131 13.44 -13.44 13.55
N ILE A 132 13.94 -13.03 14.72
CA ILE A 132 13.15 -13.03 15.96
C ILE A 132 11.94 -12.09 15.85
N TYR A 133 12.10 -10.90 15.25
CA TYR A 133 11.01 -9.95 15.03
C TYR A 133 9.92 -10.53 14.12
N LEU A 134 10.27 -11.16 13.00
CA LEU A 134 9.30 -11.81 12.14
C LEU A 134 8.60 -12.98 12.84
N LEU A 135 9.33 -13.77 13.63
CA LEU A 135 8.75 -14.89 14.38
C LEU A 135 7.78 -14.42 15.47
N ILE A 136 8.12 -13.36 16.23
CA ILE A 136 7.23 -12.81 17.26
C ILE A 136 5.96 -12.22 16.62
N SER A 137 6.09 -11.51 15.50
CA SER A 137 4.94 -10.89 14.82
C SER A 137 3.97 -11.94 14.29
N LEU A 138 4.46 -13.06 13.74
CA LEU A 138 3.61 -14.20 13.36
C LEU A 138 2.88 -14.78 14.57
N PHE A 139 3.58 -15.01 15.69
CA PHE A 139 2.95 -15.53 16.91
C PHE A 139 1.85 -14.60 17.43
N VAL A 140 2.09 -13.29 17.44
CA VAL A 140 1.11 -12.28 17.82
C VAL A 140 -0.11 -12.32 16.89
N ILE A 141 0.10 -12.35 15.56
CA ILE A 141 -1.00 -12.42 14.59
C ILE A 141 -1.87 -13.68 14.85
N VAL A 142 -1.26 -14.85 15.04
CA VAL A 142 -2.02 -16.09 15.34
C VAL A 142 -2.81 -15.98 16.65
N SER A 143 -2.24 -15.33 17.66
CA SER A 143 -2.93 -15.10 18.93
C SER A 143 -4.13 -14.16 18.80
N VAL A 144 -4.02 -13.12 17.96
CA VAL A 144 -5.10 -12.16 17.67
C VAL A 144 -6.23 -12.85 16.91
N MET A 145 -5.90 -13.67 15.90
CA MET A 145 -6.91 -14.37 15.10
C MET A 145 -7.77 -15.33 15.93
N LYS A 146 -7.17 -16.02 16.92
CA LYS A 146 -7.88 -16.99 17.78
C LYS A 146 -8.92 -16.35 18.72
N LYS A 147 -8.87 -15.03 18.96
CA LYS A 147 -9.74 -14.35 19.93
C LYS A 147 -11.10 -13.91 19.34
N SER A 148 -11.40 -14.23 18.08
CA SER A 148 -12.69 -13.90 17.45
C SER A 148 -13.78 -14.96 17.73
N ASN A 149 -14.34 -14.94 18.94
CA ASN A 149 -15.47 -15.80 19.34
C ASN A 149 -16.82 -15.36 18.75
N ALA A 150 -16.88 -15.03 17.45
CA ALA A 150 -18.13 -14.76 16.76
C ALA A 150 -18.07 -15.33 15.33
N PRO A 151 -19.04 -16.15 14.91
CA PRO A 151 -18.99 -16.77 13.59
C PRO A 151 -19.14 -15.71 12.51
N LEU A 152 -18.18 -15.65 11.57
CA LEU A 152 -18.17 -14.78 10.38
C LEU A 152 -19.32 -15.02 9.38
N ARG A 153 -20.27 -15.89 9.72
CA ARG A 153 -21.64 -15.84 9.20
C ARG A 153 -22.52 -16.62 10.16
N LEU A 154 -23.35 -15.94 10.93
CA LEU A 154 -24.39 -16.62 11.69
C LEU A 154 -25.36 -17.23 10.66
N LEU A 155 -25.41 -18.56 10.67
CA LEU A 155 -26.33 -19.44 9.94
C LEU A 155 -27.78 -19.21 10.40
N THR A 156 -28.27 -17.96 10.39
CA THR A 156 -29.68 -17.64 10.66
C THR A 156 -30.62 -18.35 9.69
N PHE A 157 -30.13 -18.78 8.53
CA PHE A 157 -30.88 -19.60 7.59
C PHE A 157 -31.20 -21.01 8.08
N PHE A 158 -30.44 -21.58 9.03
CA PHE A 158 -30.76 -22.93 9.55
C PHE A 158 -31.74 -22.89 10.73
N VAL A 159 -31.70 -21.85 11.56
CA VAL A 159 -32.61 -21.73 12.71
C VAL A 159 -34.04 -21.36 12.27
N LEU A 160 -34.19 -20.47 11.28
CA LEU A 160 -35.51 -20.10 10.75
C LEU A 160 -36.19 -21.21 9.91
N GLY A 161 -35.43 -22.19 9.43
CA GLY A 161 -35.96 -23.35 8.69
C GLY A 161 -36.54 -24.44 9.60
N SER A 162 -35.99 -24.60 10.81
CA SER A 162 -36.48 -25.57 11.81
C SER A 162 -37.79 -25.10 12.45
N ASP A 163 -37.90 -23.83 12.82
CA ASP A 163 -39.05 -23.36 13.59
C ASP A 163 -40.32 -23.18 12.74
N LYS A 164 -40.19 -22.94 11.43
CA LYS A 164 -41.35 -22.91 10.52
C LYS A 164 -41.88 -24.31 10.17
N ALA A 165 -41.06 -25.36 10.26
CA ALA A 165 -41.48 -26.72 9.97
C ALA A 165 -42.44 -27.27 11.04
N TRP A 166 -42.32 -26.85 12.30
CA TRP A 166 -43.22 -27.26 13.39
C TRP A 166 -44.53 -26.50 13.44
N GLN A 167 -44.61 -25.29 12.86
CA GLN A 167 -45.86 -24.52 12.83
C GLN A 167 -46.77 -24.90 11.65
N LEU A 168 -46.24 -25.48 10.57
CA LEU A 168 -47.04 -25.89 9.42
C LEU A 168 -47.69 -27.27 9.56
N ASN A 169 -47.22 -28.13 10.47
CA ASN A 169 -47.80 -29.47 10.71
C ASN A 169 -48.91 -29.51 11.78
N ILE A 170 -49.37 -28.36 12.29
CA ILE A 170 -50.43 -28.30 13.31
C ILE A 170 -51.75 -27.71 12.73
N ILE A 171 -51.78 -27.31 11.45
CA ILE A 171 -52.95 -26.67 10.81
C ILE A 171 -53.47 -27.44 9.57
N SER A 172 -53.09 -28.72 9.39
CA SER A 172 -53.71 -29.63 8.41
C SER A 172 -54.41 -30.77 9.11
#